data_AF-A0A7X3QHX3-F1
#
_entry.id   AF-A0A7X3QHX3-F1
#
_cell.length_a   1.000
_cell.length_b   1.000
_cell.length_c   1.000
_cell.angle_alpha   90.00
_cell.angle_beta   90.00
_cell.angle_gamma   90.00
#
_symmetry.space_group_name_H-M   'P 1'
#
loop_
_entity.id
_entity.type
_entity.pdbx_description
1 polymer ?
#
loop_
_entity_poly.entity_id
_entity_poly.type
_entity_poly.pdbx_seq_one_letter_code
_entity_poly.pdbx_strand_id
1 'polypeptide(L)'
;WERPGPERLDFFDAKGAVETLLGDLGVEGAFTAEEHFAMLPGHSATVSVGDESVGVVAQVHPDVAAAFDIEEPVFLVELWFEPLTRAIPERPDYAPPSRYPEARRDLALLVPADTPASALLEVIRTHRARGVRISADVFDEYRGEGVPAGQKSLALAVRFRAADRTLGEKDVVRIEQGLLRRLEQDLGATLRA
;
A
#
# COMPACT_ATOMS: atom_id res chain seq x y z
N TRP A 1 -18.46 -6.27 20.51
CA TRP A 1 -19.78 -6.11 19.87
C TRP A 1 -20.28 -4.66 19.89
N GLU A 2 -19.57 -3.72 20.52
CA GLU A 2 -19.74 -2.31 20.23
C GLU A 2 -19.04 -2.02 18.89
N ARG A 3 -19.80 -2.14 17.80
CA ARG A 3 -19.39 -1.50 16.55
C ARG A 3 -19.62 0.00 16.74
N PRO A 4 -18.64 0.88 16.42
CA PRO A 4 -18.97 2.27 16.13
C PRO A 4 -20.10 2.28 15.09
N GLY A 5 -20.93 3.33 15.07
CA GLY A 5 -22.09 3.43 14.14
C GLY A 5 -21.71 3.19 12.67
N PRO A 6 -22.68 3.06 11.75
CA PRO A 6 -22.42 2.62 10.39
C PRO A 6 -21.52 3.62 9.66
N GLU A 7 -20.21 3.37 9.66
CA GLU A 7 -19.32 3.95 8.67
C GLU A 7 -19.82 3.46 7.31
N ARG A 8 -20.08 4.42 6.41
CA ARG A 8 -20.43 4.09 5.04
C ARG A 8 -19.22 3.44 4.42
N LEU A 9 -19.44 2.31 3.76
CA LEU A 9 -18.36 1.66 3.02
C LEU A 9 -17.77 2.62 2.00
N ASP A 10 -16.47 2.54 1.81
CA ASP A 10 -15.73 3.27 0.79
C ASP A 10 -14.92 2.34 -0.13
N PHE A 11 -14.17 2.93 -1.06
CA PHE A 11 -13.31 2.19 -1.99
C PHE A 11 -12.24 1.38 -1.25
N PHE A 12 -11.72 1.88 -0.13
CA PHE A 12 -10.69 1.21 0.65
C PHE A 12 -11.23 0.00 1.39
N ASP A 13 -12.51 -0.05 1.75
CA ASP A 13 -13.14 -1.28 2.25
C ASP A 13 -13.14 -2.39 1.19
N ALA A 14 -13.51 -2.06 -0.06
CA ALA A 14 -13.48 -3.02 -1.17
C ALA A 14 -12.05 -3.48 -1.48
N LYS A 15 -11.10 -2.54 -1.51
CA LYS A 15 -9.67 -2.85 -1.69
C LYS A 15 -9.15 -3.73 -0.56
N GLY A 16 -9.48 -3.41 0.69
CA GLY A 16 -9.07 -4.15 1.88
C GLY A 16 -9.62 -5.57 1.92
N ALA A 17 -10.83 -5.79 1.40
CA ALA A 17 -11.38 -7.13 1.20
C ALA A 17 -10.55 -7.95 0.20
N VAL A 18 -10.13 -7.34 -0.91
CA VAL A 18 -9.23 -7.98 -1.89
C VAL A 18 -7.86 -8.26 -1.28
N GLU A 19 -7.26 -7.29 -0.58
CA GLU A 19 -5.98 -7.46 0.12
C GLU A 19 -6.02 -8.61 1.13
N THR A 20 -7.11 -8.71 1.91
CA THR A 20 -7.31 -9.79 2.88
C THR A 20 -7.40 -11.14 2.17
N LEU A 21 -8.21 -11.23 1.11
CA LEU A 21 -8.36 -12.45 0.33
C LEU A 21 -7.03 -12.91 -0.27
N LEU A 22 -6.28 -12.00 -0.90
CA LEU A 22 -4.97 -12.32 -1.46
C LEU A 22 -3.98 -12.77 -0.38
N GLY A 23 -3.98 -12.08 0.77
CA GLY A 23 -3.17 -12.45 1.94
C GLY A 23 -3.48 -13.85 2.46
N ASP A 24 -4.77 -14.21 2.59
CA ASP A 24 -5.22 -15.54 3.00
C ASP A 24 -4.82 -16.64 2.00
N LEU A 25 -4.74 -16.28 0.72
CA LEU A 25 -4.25 -17.15 -0.36
C LEU A 25 -2.72 -17.21 -0.45
N GLY A 26 -1.99 -16.42 0.35
CA GLY A 26 -0.53 -16.34 0.28
C GLY A 26 -0.02 -15.65 -0.98
N VAL A 27 -0.82 -14.76 -1.57
CA VAL A 27 -0.53 -14.06 -2.82
C VAL A 27 -0.24 -12.58 -2.54
N GLU A 28 0.90 -12.09 -3.03
CA GLU A 28 1.22 -10.66 -2.99
C GLU A 28 0.63 -9.96 -4.24
N GLY A 29 -0.40 -9.15 -4.04
CA GLY A 29 -1.04 -8.36 -5.11
C GLY A 29 -0.55 -6.91 -5.18
N ALA A 30 -0.54 -6.35 -6.38
CA ALA A 30 -0.35 -4.93 -6.64
C ALA A 30 -1.65 -4.31 -7.16
N PHE A 31 -1.88 -3.04 -6.82
CA PHE A 31 -3.05 -2.28 -7.26
C PHE A 31 -2.56 -1.08 -8.07
N THR A 32 -2.98 -1.01 -9.33
CA THR A 32 -2.61 0.07 -10.25
C THR A 32 -3.86 0.83 -10.64
N ALA A 33 -3.86 2.15 -10.44
CA ALA A 33 -4.98 3.00 -10.84
C ALA A 33 -5.20 2.90 -12.35
N GLU A 34 -6.43 2.59 -12.76
CA GLU A 34 -6.83 2.43 -14.14
C GLU A 34 -8.28 2.87 -14.31
N GLU A 35 -8.59 3.50 -15.44
CA GLU A 35 -9.95 3.92 -15.77
C GLU A 35 -10.72 2.77 -16.41
N HIS A 36 -11.89 2.44 -15.88
CA HIS A 36 -12.75 1.39 -16.40
C HIS A 36 -14.11 1.95 -16.84
N PHE A 37 -14.64 1.44 -17.95
CA PHE A 37 -15.97 1.81 -18.42
C PHE A 37 -17.02 1.58 -17.32
N ALA A 38 -17.96 2.52 -17.18
CA ALA A 38 -19.02 2.53 -16.16
C ALA A 38 -18.56 2.65 -14.70
N MET A 39 -17.26 2.86 -14.44
CA MET A 39 -16.72 3.11 -13.11
C MET A 39 -16.48 4.60 -12.86
N LEU A 40 -16.42 4.98 -11.58
CA LEU A 40 -16.12 6.35 -11.16
C LEU A 40 -14.63 6.65 -11.41
N PRO A 41 -14.29 7.73 -12.15
CA PRO A 41 -12.91 8.11 -12.38
C PRO A 41 -12.12 8.33 -11.09
N GLY A 42 -10.86 7.89 -11.09
CA GLY A 42 -9.99 7.92 -9.92
C GLY A 42 -10.36 6.96 -8.78
N HIS A 43 -11.41 6.15 -8.91
CA HIS A 43 -11.84 5.16 -7.90
C HIS A 43 -11.87 3.75 -8.50
N SER A 44 -10.86 3.42 -9.29
CA SER A 44 -10.72 2.13 -9.95
C SER A 44 -9.26 1.71 -9.99
N ALA A 45 -9.02 0.43 -9.77
CA ALA A 45 -7.69 -0.16 -9.83
C ALA A 45 -7.73 -1.59 -10.35
N THR A 46 -6.81 -1.87 -11.29
CA THR A 46 -6.49 -3.24 -11.67
C THR A 46 -5.65 -3.89 -10.58
N VAL A 47 -6.00 -5.13 -10.25
CA VAL A 47 -5.31 -6.01 -9.31
C VAL A 47 -4.41 -6.93 -10.13
N SER A 48 -3.10 -6.88 -9.90
CA SER A 48 -2.13 -7.76 -10.58
C SER A 48 -1.33 -8.58 -9.59
N VAL A 49 -0.89 -9.76 -10.02
CA VAL A 49 0.10 -10.59 -9.32
C VAL A 49 1.28 -10.79 -10.25
N GLY A 50 2.43 -10.25 -9.86
CA GLY A 50 3.54 -10.07 -10.80
C GLY A 50 3.08 -9.23 -12.00
N ASP A 51 3.26 -9.77 -13.20
CA ASP A 51 2.86 -9.11 -14.46
C ASP A 51 1.47 -9.54 -14.95
N GLU A 52 0.78 -10.45 -14.26
CA GLU A 52 -0.53 -10.95 -14.68
C GLU A 52 -1.66 -10.20 -13.96
N SER A 53 -2.65 -9.74 -14.73
CA SER A 53 -3.86 -9.14 -14.20
C SER A 53 -4.78 -10.22 -13.63
N VAL A 54 -5.18 -10.09 -12.37
CA VAL A 54 -6.00 -11.07 -11.62
C VAL A 54 -7.36 -10.52 -11.18
N GLY A 55 -7.58 -9.22 -11.29
CA GLY A 55 -8.91 -8.65 -11.11
C GLY A 55 -8.98 -7.14 -11.25
N VAL A 56 -10.12 -6.59 -10.86
CA VAL A 56 -10.39 -5.16 -10.73
C VAL A 56 -11.14 -4.90 -9.42
N VAL A 57 -10.83 -3.79 -8.78
CA VAL A 57 -11.63 -3.18 -7.71
C VAL A 57 -11.99 -1.77 -8.13
N ALA A 58 -13.27 -1.42 -8.04
CA ALA A 58 -13.77 -0.14 -8.53
C ALA A 58 -15.00 0.35 -7.76
N GLN A 59 -15.25 1.65 -7.80
CA GLN A 59 -16.55 2.22 -7.49
C GLN A 59 -17.34 2.40 -8.78
N VAL A 60 -18.59 1.94 -8.80
CA VAL A 60 -19.49 2.15 -9.94
C VAL A 60 -19.80 3.65 -10.08
N HIS A 61 -19.87 4.15 -11.31
CA HIS A 61 -20.21 5.54 -11.55
C HIS A 61 -21.60 5.87 -10.97
N PRO A 62 -21.79 6.99 -10.25
CA PRO A 62 -23.09 7.35 -9.65
C PRO A 62 -24.25 7.35 -10.65
N ASP A 63 -24.03 7.88 -11.87
CA ASP A 63 -25.07 7.85 -12.93
C ASP A 63 -25.45 6.43 -13.36
N VAL A 64 -24.50 5.49 -13.33
CA VAL A 64 -24.77 4.07 -13.64
C VAL A 64 -25.58 3.46 -12.51
N ALA A 65 -25.17 3.66 -11.26
CA ALA A 65 -25.92 3.19 -10.08
C ALA A 65 -27.36 3.75 -10.06
N ALA A 66 -27.52 5.04 -10.35
CA ALA A 66 -28.82 5.71 -10.42
C ALA A 66 -29.73 5.14 -11.51
N ALA A 67 -29.17 4.66 -12.63
CA ALA A 67 -29.96 4.00 -13.68
C ALA A 67 -30.55 2.64 -13.23
N PHE A 68 -30.09 2.09 -12.10
CA PHE A 68 -30.63 0.90 -11.44
C PHE A 68 -31.40 1.24 -10.15
N ASP A 69 -31.78 2.51 -9.95
CA ASP A 69 -32.46 3.00 -8.75
C ASP A 69 -31.67 2.78 -7.44
N ILE A 70 -30.33 2.82 -7.51
CA ILE A 70 -29.45 2.73 -6.34
C ILE A 70 -28.91 4.13 -6.00
N GLU A 71 -29.18 4.60 -4.79
CA GLU A 71 -28.78 5.94 -4.32
C GLU A 71 -27.43 5.93 -3.59
N GLU A 72 -27.03 4.78 -3.05
CA GLU A 72 -25.78 4.60 -2.32
C GLU A 72 -24.59 4.31 -3.24
N PRO A 73 -23.35 4.65 -2.82
CA PRO A 73 -22.15 4.19 -3.50
C PRO A 73 -22.10 2.66 -3.62
N VAL A 74 -21.84 2.18 -4.84
CA VAL A 74 -21.68 0.75 -5.13
C VAL A 74 -20.21 0.49 -5.44
N PHE A 75 -19.63 -0.50 -4.76
CA PHE A 75 -18.27 -0.96 -5.00
C PHE A 75 -18.30 -2.35 -5.64
N LEU A 76 -17.48 -2.53 -6.67
CA LEU A 76 -17.36 -3.73 -7.45
C LEU A 76 -15.97 -4.33 -7.26
N VAL A 77 -15.94 -5.64 -7.03
CA VAL A 77 -14.74 -6.45 -7.04
C VAL A 77 -14.99 -7.60 -8.02
N GLU A 78 -14.13 -7.72 -9.02
CA GLU A 78 -14.16 -8.82 -9.97
C GLU A 78 -12.77 -9.45 -10.03
N LEU A 79 -12.68 -10.77 -9.84
CA LEU A 79 -11.42 -11.50 -9.84
C LEU A 79 -11.48 -12.63 -10.87
N TRP A 80 -10.46 -12.72 -11.72
CA TRP A 80 -10.36 -13.79 -12.70
C TRP A 80 -9.85 -15.06 -12.02
N PHE A 81 -10.74 -16.06 -11.92
CA PHE A 81 -10.46 -17.30 -11.21
C PHE A 81 -9.21 -18.03 -11.72
N GLU A 82 -9.05 -18.19 -13.03
CA GLU A 82 -7.94 -18.94 -13.61
C GLU A 82 -6.56 -18.27 -13.36
N PRO A 83 -6.33 -16.98 -13.67
CA PRO A 83 -5.13 -16.25 -13.26
C PRO A 83 -4.87 -16.31 -11.75
N LEU A 84 -5.90 -16.08 -10.93
CA LEU A 84 -5.76 -16.07 -9.47
C LEU A 84 -5.32 -17.44 -8.95
N THR A 85 -5.92 -18.54 -9.41
CA THR A 85 -5.53 -19.88 -8.97
C THR A 85 -4.12 -20.27 -9.37
N ARG A 86 -3.62 -19.79 -10.52
CA ARG A 86 -2.23 -19.99 -10.95
C ARG A 86 -1.22 -19.23 -10.08
N ALA A 87 -1.65 -18.12 -9.48
CA ALA A 87 -0.83 -17.32 -8.57
C ALA A 87 -0.69 -17.90 -7.16
N ILE A 88 -1.60 -18.79 -6.73
CA ILE A 88 -1.57 -19.37 -5.39
C ILE A 88 -0.35 -20.29 -5.25
N PRO A 89 0.54 -20.05 -4.26
CA PRO A 89 1.69 -20.92 -4.05
C PRO A 89 1.25 -22.32 -3.61
N GLU A 90 1.87 -23.36 -4.17
CA GLU A 90 1.59 -24.75 -3.77
C GLU A 90 1.89 -25.02 -2.29
N ARG A 91 2.82 -24.25 -1.70
CA ARG A 91 3.20 -24.33 -0.29
C ARG A 91 3.44 -22.92 0.25
N PRO A 92 2.99 -22.62 1.48
CA PRO A 92 3.34 -21.38 2.14
C PRO A 92 4.85 -21.29 2.34
N ASP A 93 5.42 -20.12 2.05
CA ASP A 93 6.80 -19.84 2.42
C ASP A 93 6.91 -19.72 3.95
N TYR A 94 7.78 -20.55 4.53
CA TYR A 94 8.07 -20.47 5.96
C TYR A 94 9.35 -19.69 6.20
N ALA A 95 9.22 -18.58 6.93
CA ALA A 95 10.35 -17.89 7.54
C ALA A 95 10.25 -18.01 9.06
N PRO A 96 11.31 -18.46 9.76
CA PRO A 96 11.28 -18.50 11.21
C PRO A 96 11.08 -17.09 11.77
N PRO A 97 10.25 -16.92 12.82
CA PRO A 97 10.11 -15.62 13.45
C PRO A 97 11.48 -15.15 13.97
N SER A 98 11.79 -13.87 13.73
CA SER A 98 13.05 -13.31 14.25
C SER A 98 13.03 -13.31 15.78
N ARG A 99 14.15 -13.71 16.38
CA ARG A 99 14.38 -13.60 17.83
C ARG A 99 14.87 -12.21 18.25
N TYR A 100 15.13 -11.34 17.27
CA TYR A 100 15.65 -9.99 17.47
C TYR A 100 14.54 -8.96 17.31
N PRO A 101 14.50 -7.94 18.17
CA PRO A 101 13.48 -6.90 18.10
C PRO A 101 13.60 -6.08 16.81
N GLU A 102 12.48 -5.49 16.39
CA GLU A 102 12.48 -4.47 15.35
C GLU A 102 12.85 -3.10 15.91
N ALA A 103 13.52 -2.30 15.11
CA ALA A 103 13.64 -0.86 15.32
C ALA A 103 12.56 -0.17 14.48
N ARG A 104 11.81 0.75 15.09
CA ARG A 104 10.75 1.53 14.43
C ARG A 104 11.18 2.99 14.26
N ARG A 105 10.84 3.56 13.11
CA ARG A 105 10.98 4.98 12.79
C ARG A 105 9.70 5.45 12.13
N ASP A 106 9.14 6.55 12.62
CA ASP A 106 8.06 7.22 11.94
C ASP A 106 8.68 8.32 11.08
N LEU A 107 8.40 8.33 9.78
CA LEU A 107 8.93 9.30 8.82
C LEU A 107 7.78 10.09 8.21
N ALA A 108 7.90 11.42 8.16
CA ALA A 108 6.99 12.26 7.39
C ALA A 108 7.68 12.70 6.09
N LEU A 109 7.19 12.21 4.95
CA LEU A 109 7.79 12.48 3.64
C LEU A 109 6.90 13.39 2.81
N LEU A 110 7.47 14.50 2.35
CA LEU A 110 6.88 15.36 1.33
C LEU A 110 7.16 14.77 -0.05
N VAL A 111 6.12 14.56 -0.84
CA VAL A 111 6.18 14.03 -2.20
C VAL A 111 5.26 14.82 -3.13
N PRO A 112 5.47 14.77 -4.46
CA PRO A 112 4.48 15.27 -5.42
C PRO A 112 3.08 14.70 -5.14
N ALA A 113 2.05 15.52 -5.33
CA ALA A 113 0.67 15.19 -4.98
C ALA A 113 0.13 13.90 -5.64
N ASP A 114 0.62 13.62 -6.86
CA ASP A 114 0.20 12.49 -7.68
C ASP A 114 1.05 11.23 -7.44
N THR A 115 2.10 11.31 -6.61
CA THR A 115 2.93 10.13 -6.28
C THR A 115 2.09 9.10 -5.51
N PRO A 116 1.93 7.87 -6.04
CA PRO A 116 1.22 6.82 -5.33
C PRO A 116 1.96 6.40 -4.05
N ALA A 117 1.23 6.17 -2.96
CA ALA A 117 1.81 5.65 -1.73
C ALA A 117 2.55 4.30 -1.96
N SER A 118 2.03 3.47 -2.86
CA SER A 118 2.65 2.20 -3.26
C SER A 118 4.06 2.37 -3.81
N ALA A 119 4.35 3.47 -4.51
CA ALA A 119 5.69 3.74 -5.03
C ALA A 119 6.71 3.93 -3.89
N LEU A 120 6.33 4.64 -2.82
CA LEU A 120 7.19 4.79 -1.64
C LEU A 120 7.41 3.44 -0.95
N LEU A 121 6.32 2.70 -0.73
CA LEU A 121 6.39 1.39 -0.09
C LEU A 121 7.28 0.42 -0.87
N GLU A 122 7.23 0.46 -2.19
CA GLU A 122 8.07 -0.38 -3.06
C GLU A 122 9.55 0.00 -2.99
N VAL A 123 9.87 1.30 -2.99
CA VAL A 123 11.26 1.76 -2.79
C VAL A 123 11.78 1.33 -1.42
N ILE A 124 10.95 1.39 -0.37
CA ILE A 124 11.32 0.96 0.98
C ILE A 124 11.54 -0.57 1.03
N ARG A 125 10.60 -1.34 0.50
CA ARG A 125 10.63 -2.82 0.48
C ARG A 125 11.84 -3.36 -0.27
N THR A 126 12.17 -2.74 -1.41
CA THR A 126 13.28 -3.18 -2.26
C THR A 126 14.64 -2.60 -1.85
N HIS A 127 14.68 -1.72 -0.84
CA HIS A 127 15.92 -1.10 -0.40
C HIS A 127 16.90 -2.14 0.16
N ARG A 128 18.09 -2.23 -0.44
CA ARG A 128 19.07 -3.25 -0.06
C ARG A 128 19.85 -2.81 1.18
N ALA A 129 19.53 -3.42 2.31
CA ALA A 129 20.31 -3.34 3.54
C ALA A 129 20.77 -4.74 3.97
N ARG A 130 22.08 -4.94 4.14
CA ARG A 130 22.67 -6.28 4.34
C ARG A 130 22.12 -6.95 5.60
N GLY A 131 21.36 -8.03 5.40
CA GLY A 131 20.76 -8.83 6.47
C GLY A 131 19.65 -8.09 7.23
N VAL A 132 19.12 -7.00 6.68
CA VAL A 132 18.06 -6.20 7.31
C VAL A 132 16.86 -6.13 6.37
N ARG A 133 15.73 -6.65 6.85
CA ARG A 133 14.43 -6.46 6.21
C ARG A 133 13.87 -5.09 6.62
N ILE A 134 13.35 -4.36 5.65
CA ILE A 134 12.70 -3.08 5.85
C ILE A 134 11.26 -3.23 5.37
N SER A 135 10.31 -2.77 6.18
CA SER A 135 8.89 -2.71 5.84
C SER A 135 8.33 -1.37 6.30
N ALA A 136 7.24 -0.91 5.69
CA ALA A 136 6.58 0.30 6.11
C ALA A 136 5.07 0.19 5.88
N ASP A 137 4.31 0.90 6.72
CA ASP A 137 2.89 1.17 6.47
C ASP A 137 2.69 2.69 6.41
N VAL A 138 1.81 3.14 5.53
CA VAL A 138 1.32 4.52 5.55
C VAL A 138 0.20 4.60 6.57
N PHE A 139 0.23 5.60 7.45
CA PHE A 139 -0.82 5.79 8.46
C PHE A 139 -1.46 7.19 8.43
N ASP A 140 -0.91 8.13 7.65
CA ASP A 140 -1.50 9.46 7.47
C ASP A 140 -1.12 10.07 6.10
N GLU A 141 -2.06 10.80 5.50
CA GLU A 141 -1.83 11.67 4.34
C GLU A 141 -2.35 13.08 4.68
N TYR A 142 -1.47 14.07 4.63
CA TYR A 142 -1.79 15.45 4.98
C TYR A 142 -1.47 16.42 3.84
N ARG A 143 -2.43 17.31 3.54
CA ARG A 143 -2.35 18.33 2.46
C ARG A 143 -2.64 19.76 2.94
N GLY A 144 -2.69 19.97 4.25
CA GLY A 144 -3.07 21.26 4.84
C GLY A 144 -1.91 22.25 4.95
N GLU A 145 -2.08 23.21 5.87
CA GLU A 145 -1.09 24.26 6.16
C GLU A 145 0.31 23.68 6.42
N GLY A 146 1.33 24.31 5.84
CA GLY A 146 2.74 23.90 5.94
C GLY A 146 3.17 22.83 4.92
N VAL A 147 2.28 22.37 4.04
CA VAL A 147 2.64 21.55 2.87
C VAL A 147 2.72 22.45 1.63
N PRO A 148 3.83 22.43 0.86
CA PRO A 148 3.93 23.20 -0.38
C PRO A 148 2.85 22.84 -1.40
N ALA A 149 2.43 23.81 -2.21
CA ALA A 149 1.48 23.57 -3.28
C ALA A 149 2.00 22.52 -4.27
N GLY A 150 1.13 21.59 -4.69
CA GLY A 150 1.51 20.47 -5.55
C GLY A 150 2.20 19.30 -4.83
N GLN A 151 2.31 19.35 -3.50
CA GLN A 151 2.84 18.26 -2.69
C GLN A 151 1.80 17.73 -1.69
N LYS A 152 2.12 16.57 -1.13
CA LYS A 152 1.43 15.97 0.01
C LYS A 152 2.46 15.41 1.00
N SER A 153 2.08 15.35 2.27
CA SER A 153 2.88 14.75 3.33
C SER A 153 2.34 13.36 3.64
N LEU A 154 3.14 12.32 3.45
CA LEU A 154 2.81 10.94 3.84
C LEU A 154 3.56 10.58 5.12
N ALA A 155 2.85 10.13 6.14
CA ALA A 155 3.45 9.60 7.36
C ALA A 155 3.56 8.07 7.27
N LEU A 156 4.77 7.55 7.46
CA LEU A 156 5.07 6.13 7.34
C LEU A 156 5.67 5.58 8.63
N ALA A 157 5.20 4.42 9.07
CA ALA A 157 5.80 3.66 10.15
C ALA A 157 6.78 2.64 9.57
N VAL A 158 8.06 2.99 9.52
CA VAL A 158 9.13 2.15 8.96
C VAL A 158 9.70 1.23 10.04
N ARG A 159 9.77 -0.07 9.75
CA ARG A 159 10.34 -1.09 10.62
C ARG A 159 11.58 -1.69 9.99
N PHE A 160 12.66 -1.69 10.75
CA PHE A 160 13.94 -2.31 10.41
C PHE A 160 14.15 -3.53 11.28
N ARG A 161 14.44 -4.68 10.66
CA ARG A 161 14.65 -5.92 11.40
C ARG A 161 15.79 -6.72 10.82
N ALA A 162 16.78 -7.02 11.63
CA ALA A 162 17.82 -7.99 11.28
C ALA A 162 17.41 -9.40 11.68
N ALA A 163 17.89 -10.40 10.93
CA ALA A 163 17.63 -11.80 11.20
C ALA A 163 18.61 -12.42 12.22
N ASP A 164 19.78 -11.79 12.41
CA ASP A 164 20.94 -12.37 13.09
C ASP A 164 21.49 -11.53 14.25
N ARG A 165 20.94 -10.32 14.48
CA ARG A 165 21.41 -9.39 15.52
C ARG A 165 20.35 -8.39 15.92
N THR A 166 20.53 -7.79 17.09
CA THR A 166 19.81 -6.55 17.45
C THR A 166 20.42 -5.38 16.70
N LEU A 167 19.59 -4.54 16.08
CA LEU A 167 20.06 -3.34 15.40
C LEU A 167 20.38 -2.25 16.43
N GLY A 168 21.60 -1.72 16.36
CA GLY A 168 21.98 -0.54 17.13
C GLY A 168 21.52 0.74 16.44
N GLU A 169 21.39 1.82 17.22
CA GLU A 169 20.96 3.15 16.73
C GLU A 169 21.77 3.61 15.51
N LYS A 170 23.10 3.47 15.57
CA LYS A 170 24.00 3.87 14.47
C LYS A 170 23.76 3.09 13.18
N ASP A 171 23.32 1.84 13.26
CA ASP A 171 23.01 1.03 12.09
C ASP A 171 21.69 1.44 11.46
N VAL A 172 20.66 1.70 12.29
CA VAL A 172 19.35 2.20 11.84
C VAL A 172 19.52 3.53 11.12
N VAL A 173 20.20 4.49 11.74
CA VAL A 173 20.46 5.82 11.14
C VAL A 173 21.18 5.71 9.79
N ARG A 174 22.18 4.82 9.69
CA ARG A 174 22.92 4.62 8.42
C ARG A 174 22.01 4.09 7.31
N ILE A 175 21.17 3.11 7.62
CA ILE A 175 20.24 2.49 6.67
C ILE A 175 19.17 3.51 6.27
N GLU A 176 18.59 4.21 7.26
CA GLU A 176 17.58 5.25 7.07
C GLU A 176 18.09 6.36 6.14
N GLN A 177 19.30 6.87 6.36
CA GLN A 177 19.91 7.87 5.47
C GLN A 177 20.11 7.34 4.04
N GLY A 178 20.46 6.07 3.88
CA GLY A 178 20.54 5.43 2.56
C GLY A 178 19.18 5.33 1.88
N LEU A 179 18.16 4.98 2.66
CA LEU A 179 16.78 4.87 2.20
C LEU A 179 16.21 6.25 1.79
N LEU A 180 16.41 7.28 2.61
CA LEU A 180 15.97 8.65 2.32
C LEU A 180 16.60 9.19 1.03
N ARG A 181 17.92 8.98 0.83
CA ARG A 181 18.57 9.38 -0.44
C ARG A 181 17.97 8.68 -1.65
N ARG A 182 17.62 7.40 -1.53
CA ARG A 182 16.97 6.66 -2.63
C ARG A 182 15.56 7.18 -2.88
N LEU A 183 14.78 7.44 -1.84
CA LEU A 183 13.43 8.00 -1.96
C LEU A 183 13.46 9.39 -2.60
N GLU A 184 14.47 10.21 -2.27
CA GLU A 184 14.71 11.50 -2.92
C GLU A 184 15.06 11.35 -4.41
N GLN A 185 15.97 10.43 -4.74
CA GLN A 185 16.41 10.19 -6.12
C GLN A 185 15.31 9.59 -7.01
N ASP A 186 14.58 8.61 -6.50
CA ASP A 186 13.62 7.83 -7.29
C ASP A 186 12.26 8.56 -7.39
N LEU A 187 11.84 9.29 -6.34
CA LEU A 187 10.48 9.83 -6.22
C LEU A 187 10.43 11.33 -5.88
N GLY A 188 11.57 12.01 -5.74
CA GLY A 188 11.61 13.41 -5.28
C GLY A 188 11.12 13.59 -3.84
N ALA A 189 11.14 12.52 -3.04
CA ALA A 189 10.66 12.57 -1.67
C ALA A 189 11.65 13.28 -0.75
N THR A 190 11.15 14.16 0.12
CA THR A 190 11.98 14.89 1.09
C THR A 190 11.46 14.73 2.51
N LEU A 191 12.37 14.65 3.48
CA LEU A 191 12.00 14.52 4.88
C LEU A 191 11.43 15.85 5.39
N ARG A 192 10.23 15.81 5.96
CA ARG A 192 9.59 16.96 6.61
C ARG A 192 10.01 17.07 8.07
N ALA A 193 9.99 15.94 8.78
CA ALA A 193 10.32 15.77 10.19
C ALA A 193 10.63 14.31 10.48
#